data_AF-A0A9W9P6R8-F1
#
_entry.id   AF-A0A9W9P6R8-F1
#
_cell.length_a   1.000
_cell.length_b   1.000
_cell.length_c   1.000
_cell.angle_alpha   90.00
_cell.angle_beta   90.00
_cell.angle_gamma   90.00
#
_symmetry.space_group_name_H-M   'P 1'
#
loop_
_entity.id
_entity.type
_entity.pdbx_description
1 polymer ?
#
loop_
_entity_poly.entity_id
_entity_poly.type
_entity_poly.pdbx_seq_one_letter_code
_entity_poly.pdbx_strand_id
1 'polypeptide(L)'
;MDPETELLPFQEVEVLIPSPGPSIESDRLLLRPVAKRDTPALYAIRADPEVAKTNHPKTPFQSIKETEDWLAGKIFSMGPGDIIGRSFNYAILDKSIPESQEQVIGYISINAVHPCPEIGYSLAPKAWGQGFATEALELFLKMWWALPRRDREQSGVKEGDVEKIWAISEKQNKGSSRVLEKCGFEMVGRQSLKRMSFTNGLYRGRIFDIQKD
;
A
#
# COMPACT_ATOMS: atom_id res chain seq x y z
N MET A 1 -6.90 16.82 -22.80
CA MET A 1 -6.61 15.62 -21.99
C MET A 1 -6.38 14.48 -22.96
N ASP A 2 -5.36 13.66 -22.71
CA ASP A 2 -5.13 12.44 -23.49
C ASP A 2 -6.27 11.45 -23.20
N PRO A 3 -7.06 11.01 -24.20
CA PRO A 3 -8.20 10.11 -24.00
C PRO A 3 -7.80 8.72 -23.46
N GLU A 4 -6.50 8.37 -23.39
CA GLU A 4 -6.02 7.09 -22.85
C GLU A 4 -5.66 7.10 -21.36
N THR A 5 -5.89 8.21 -20.65
CA THR A 5 -5.56 8.34 -19.22
C THR A 5 -6.83 8.34 -18.36
N GLU A 6 -7.30 7.19 -17.89
CA GLU A 6 -8.24 7.18 -16.77
C GLU A 6 -7.49 7.42 -15.45
N LEU A 7 -8.18 8.03 -14.50
CA LEU A 7 -7.74 8.11 -13.12
C LEU A 7 -8.31 6.89 -12.38
N LEU A 8 -7.73 6.53 -11.23
CA LEU A 8 -8.44 5.62 -10.32
C LEU A 8 -9.84 6.20 -10.04
N PRO A 9 -10.87 5.35 -9.94
CA PRO A 9 -12.22 5.82 -9.71
C PRO A 9 -12.29 6.61 -8.41
N PHE A 10 -13.22 7.55 -8.37
CA PHE A 10 -13.52 8.25 -7.12
C PHE A 10 -14.37 7.36 -6.23
N GLN A 11 -13.96 7.21 -4.97
CA GLN A 11 -14.76 6.59 -3.90
C GLN A 11 -14.50 7.33 -2.59
N GLU A 12 -15.60 7.73 -1.94
CA GLU A 12 -15.53 8.28 -0.60
C GLU A 12 -14.96 7.26 0.40
N VAL A 13 -14.08 7.71 1.28
CA VAL A 13 -13.45 6.84 2.26
C VAL A 13 -14.27 6.81 3.53
N GLU A 14 -14.88 5.66 3.78
CA GLU A 14 -15.70 5.43 4.97
C GLU A 14 -14.85 5.10 6.20
N VAL A 15 -13.60 4.66 6.03
CA VAL A 15 -12.79 4.13 7.13
C VAL A 15 -12.27 5.22 8.07
N LEU A 16 -12.47 5.01 9.37
CA LEU A 16 -11.84 5.80 10.44
C LEU A 16 -10.43 5.26 10.69
N ILE A 17 -9.41 6.06 10.38
CA ILE A 17 -8.00 5.65 10.48
C ILE A 17 -7.45 6.03 11.87
N PRO A 18 -7.08 5.05 12.71
CA PRO A 18 -6.51 5.31 14.03
C PRO A 18 -5.09 5.87 13.96
N SER A 19 -4.63 6.46 15.06
CA SER A 19 -3.27 6.99 15.21
C SER A 19 -2.80 6.86 16.67
N PRO A 20 -1.81 5.99 16.96
CA PRO A 20 -1.17 5.07 16.02
C PRO A 20 -2.15 3.98 15.54
N GLY A 21 -1.83 3.36 14.42
CA GLY A 21 -2.56 2.18 13.95
C GLY A 21 -2.35 0.95 14.86
N PRO A 22 -3.30 -0.01 14.87
CA PRO A 22 -3.11 -1.29 15.58
C PRO A 22 -1.94 -2.08 14.98
N SER A 23 -1.42 -3.10 15.65
CA SER A 23 -0.53 -4.09 15.04
C SER A 23 -1.27 -5.41 14.89
N ILE A 24 -0.86 -6.25 13.93
CA ILE A 24 -1.43 -7.57 13.70
C ILE A 24 -0.31 -8.56 13.35
N GLU A 25 -0.46 -9.81 13.77
CA GLU A 25 0.53 -10.85 13.51
C GLU A 25 -0.10 -12.16 13.05
N SER A 26 0.75 -12.99 12.47
CA SER A 26 0.57 -14.41 12.20
C SER A 26 1.70 -15.20 12.88
N ASP A 27 1.80 -16.48 12.56
CA ASP A 27 2.91 -17.33 13.02
C ASP A 27 4.27 -16.80 12.53
N ARG A 28 4.34 -16.30 11.29
CA ARG A 28 5.61 -15.88 10.67
C ARG A 28 5.83 -14.38 10.64
N LEU A 29 4.77 -13.58 10.58
CA LEU A 29 4.86 -12.15 10.32
C LEU A 29 4.30 -11.31 11.46
N LEU A 30 4.94 -10.17 11.71
CA LEU A 30 4.36 -9.06 12.47
C LEU A 30 4.22 -7.86 11.53
N LEU A 31 3.00 -7.32 11.43
CA LEU A 31 2.71 -6.04 10.80
C LEU A 31 2.46 -5.01 11.88
N ARG A 32 3.28 -3.96 11.89
CA ARG A 32 3.11 -2.82 12.80
C ARG A 32 3.34 -1.49 12.09
N PRO A 33 2.80 -0.36 12.59
CA PRO A 33 3.07 0.95 12.03
C PRO A 33 4.58 1.18 11.86
N VAL A 34 4.97 1.77 10.72
CA VAL A 34 6.35 2.17 10.46
C VAL A 34 6.78 3.19 11.50
N ALA A 35 7.98 2.99 12.06
CA ALA A 35 8.63 3.89 12.98
C ALA A 35 9.93 4.43 12.37
N LYS A 36 10.43 5.57 12.87
CA LYS A 36 11.68 6.18 12.39
C LYS A 36 12.89 5.22 12.45
N ARG A 37 12.89 4.26 13.38
CA ARG A 37 13.94 3.23 13.47
C ARG A 37 14.01 2.30 12.26
N ASP A 38 12.95 2.20 11.46
CA ASP A 38 12.88 1.32 10.29
C ASP A 38 13.52 1.94 9.04
N THR A 39 13.79 3.25 9.07
CA THR A 39 14.32 3.97 7.90
C THR A 39 15.55 3.30 7.28
N PRO A 40 16.54 2.79 8.03
CA PRO A 40 17.67 2.06 7.45
C PRO A 40 17.27 0.80 6.67
N ALA A 41 16.34 0.00 7.21
CA ALA A 41 15.85 -1.21 6.56
C ALA A 41 15.04 -0.90 5.30
N LEU A 42 14.15 0.09 5.39
CA LEU A 42 13.34 0.56 4.27
C LEU A 42 14.21 1.16 3.17
N TYR A 43 15.26 1.89 3.53
CA TYR A 43 16.26 2.38 2.59
C TYR A 43 16.97 1.22 1.90
N ALA A 44 17.44 0.21 2.63
CA ALA A 44 18.10 -0.96 2.03
C ALA A 44 17.20 -1.67 1.00
N ILE A 45 15.90 -1.75 1.25
CA ILE A 45 14.93 -2.29 0.30
C ILE A 45 14.74 -1.35 -0.90
N ARG A 46 14.61 -0.05 -0.67
CA ARG A 46 14.30 0.94 -1.71
C ARG A 46 15.51 1.32 -2.58
N ALA A 47 16.72 1.14 -2.07
CA ALA A 47 17.99 1.30 -2.76
C ALA A 47 18.39 0.09 -3.62
N ASP A 48 17.66 -1.03 -3.50
CA ASP A 48 17.90 -2.22 -4.31
C ASP A 48 17.39 -2.01 -5.76
N PRO A 49 18.26 -2.16 -6.79
CA PRO A 49 17.87 -2.02 -8.19
C PRO A 49 16.78 -2.97 -8.66
N GLU A 50 16.73 -4.21 -8.16
CA GLU A 50 15.69 -5.17 -8.52
C GLU A 50 14.33 -4.71 -7.98
N VAL A 51 14.31 -4.14 -6.78
CA VAL A 51 13.11 -3.60 -6.16
C VAL A 51 12.65 -2.34 -6.89
N ALA A 52 13.57 -1.48 -7.34
CA ALA A 52 13.26 -0.25 -8.07
C ALA A 52 12.58 -0.50 -9.44
N LYS A 53 12.94 -1.58 -10.16
CA LYS A 53 12.37 -1.93 -11.49
C LYS A 53 10.84 -1.96 -11.52
N THR A 54 10.21 -2.35 -10.41
CA THR A 54 8.74 -2.48 -10.32
C THR A 54 8.09 -1.49 -9.35
N ASN A 55 8.86 -0.63 -8.70
CA ASN A 55 8.36 0.41 -7.81
C ASN A 55 8.40 1.78 -8.48
N HIS A 56 7.87 2.78 -7.78
CA HIS A 56 7.99 4.18 -8.17
C HIS A 56 8.58 5.00 -7.02
N PRO A 57 9.58 5.84 -7.29
CA PRO A 57 10.27 6.01 -8.58
C PRO A 57 10.99 4.72 -9.03
N LYS A 58 11.19 4.59 -10.35
CA LYS A 58 11.88 3.44 -10.98
C LYS A 58 13.39 3.45 -10.76
N THR A 59 13.89 4.49 -10.13
CA THR A 59 15.28 4.66 -9.72
C THR A 59 15.43 4.25 -8.26
N PRO A 60 16.51 3.54 -7.90
CA PRO A 60 16.78 3.21 -6.51
C PRO A 60 16.98 4.47 -5.67
N PHE A 61 16.56 4.42 -4.42
CA PHE A 61 16.87 5.51 -3.49
C PHE A 61 18.37 5.63 -3.26
N GLN A 62 18.87 6.86 -3.21
CA GLN A 62 20.30 7.17 -3.07
C GLN A 62 20.69 7.57 -1.64
N SER A 63 19.70 7.80 -0.77
CA SER A 63 19.99 8.20 0.61
C SER A 63 18.89 7.82 1.60
N ILE A 64 19.26 7.81 2.88
CA ILE A 64 18.32 7.76 4.01
C ILE A 64 17.31 8.92 3.92
N LYS A 65 17.77 10.11 3.53
CA LYS A 65 16.90 11.29 3.42
C LYS A 65 15.78 11.11 2.39
N GLU A 66 16.05 10.49 1.25
CA GLU A 66 15.01 10.15 0.27
C GLU A 66 13.97 9.18 0.86
N THR A 67 14.41 8.25 1.72
CA THR A 67 13.50 7.34 2.43
C THR A 67 12.66 8.08 3.45
N GLU A 68 13.24 9.02 4.20
CA GLU A 68 12.51 9.88 5.14
C GLU A 68 11.47 10.75 4.42
N ASP A 69 11.82 11.33 3.27
CA ASP A 69 10.90 12.13 2.45
C ASP A 69 9.77 11.29 1.86
N TRP A 70 10.09 10.09 1.41
CA TRP A 70 9.09 9.13 0.95
C TRP A 70 8.14 8.71 2.09
N LEU A 71 8.66 8.49 3.30
CA LEU A 71 7.84 8.20 4.49
C LEU A 71 6.95 9.38 4.88
N ALA A 72 7.45 10.62 4.80
CA ALA A 72 6.62 11.80 5.01
C ALA A 72 5.48 11.89 3.98
N GLY A 73 5.73 11.48 2.74
CA GLY A 73 4.71 11.36 1.69
C GLY A 73 3.66 10.25 1.91
N LYS A 74 3.82 9.39 2.94
CA LYS A 74 2.81 8.40 3.37
C LYS A 74 1.81 8.96 4.37
N ILE A 75 1.93 10.22 4.73
CA ILE A 75 0.93 10.94 5.53
C ILE A 75 -0.12 11.49 4.56
N PHE A 76 -1.39 11.19 4.82
CA PHE A 76 -2.48 11.62 3.96
C PHE A 76 -2.64 13.14 4.00
N SER A 77 -2.53 13.78 2.84
CA SER A 77 -2.74 15.23 2.66
C SER A 77 -4.06 15.56 1.95
N MET A 78 -4.78 14.54 1.46
CA MET A 78 -6.06 14.65 0.78
C MET A 78 -7.02 13.58 1.32
N GLY A 79 -8.32 13.89 1.33
CA GLY A 79 -9.38 13.02 1.85
C GLY A 79 -10.22 13.71 2.94
N PRO A 80 -11.07 12.97 3.66
CA PRO A 80 -11.82 13.49 4.80
C PRO A 80 -10.93 14.15 5.85
N GLY A 81 -11.41 15.25 6.44
CA GLY A 81 -10.60 16.09 7.33
C GLY A 81 -10.03 15.37 8.55
N ASP A 82 -10.70 14.33 9.05
CA ASP A 82 -10.25 13.51 10.18
C ASP A 82 -9.21 12.43 9.80
N ILE A 83 -9.01 12.18 8.49
CA ILE A 83 -7.93 11.34 7.95
C ILE A 83 -6.67 12.16 7.62
N ILE A 84 -6.81 13.47 7.34
CA ILE A 84 -5.64 14.31 7.02
C ILE A 84 -4.65 14.27 8.20
N GLY A 85 -3.37 14.07 7.89
CA GLY A 85 -2.31 13.90 8.89
C GLY A 85 -2.17 12.48 9.46
N ARG A 86 -3.06 11.54 9.08
CA ARG A 86 -2.94 10.11 9.43
C ARG A 86 -2.07 9.38 8.41
N SER A 87 -1.64 8.18 8.77
CA SER A 87 -0.96 7.24 7.87
C SER A 87 -1.42 5.82 8.17
N PHE A 88 -1.44 4.99 7.15
CA PHE A 88 -1.69 3.56 7.28
C PHE A 88 -0.58 2.79 6.56
N ASN A 89 0.66 3.03 7.02
CA ASN A 89 1.90 2.48 6.49
C ASN A 89 2.58 1.59 7.54
N TYR A 90 2.88 0.35 7.16
CA TYR A 90 3.29 -0.72 8.05
C TYR A 90 4.59 -1.37 7.61
N ALA A 91 5.45 -1.65 8.58
CA ALA A 91 6.61 -2.51 8.38
C ALA A 91 6.16 -3.97 8.44
N ILE A 92 6.72 -4.81 7.57
CA ILE A 92 6.54 -6.27 7.57
C ILE A 92 7.78 -6.88 8.20
N LEU A 93 7.62 -7.49 9.37
CA LEU A 93 8.70 -8.12 10.11
C LEU A 93 8.58 -9.65 10.01
N ASP A 94 9.70 -10.32 9.73
CA ASP A 94 9.82 -11.78 9.78
C ASP A 94 10.23 -12.22 11.19
N LYS A 95 9.31 -12.90 11.88
CA LYS A 95 9.47 -13.37 13.26
C LYS A 95 10.48 -14.52 13.38
N SER A 96 10.87 -15.15 12.28
CA SER A 96 11.90 -16.19 12.29
C SER A 96 13.32 -15.62 12.42
N ILE A 97 13.50 -14.34 12.11
CA ILE A 97 14.78 -13.64 12.27
C ILE A 97 14.94 -13.27 13.76
N PRO A 98 16.10 -13.53 14.39
CA PRO A 98 16.33 -13.14 15.79
C PRO A 98 16.16 -11.64 16.01
N GLU A 99 15.62 -11.22 17.17
CA GLU A 99 15.41 -9.80 17.52
C GLU A 99 16.71 -8.96 17.52
N SER A 100 17.87 -9.61 17.63
CA SER A 100 19.19 -8.97 17.53
C SER A 100 19.60 -8.61 16.10
N GLN A 101 18.81 -9.00 15.09
CA GLN A 101 19.04 -8.76 13.68
C GLN A 101 17.89 -7.94 13.07
N GLU A 102 18.09 -7.45 11.84
CA GLU A 102 17.06 -6.72 11.11
C GLU A 102 15.93 -7.65 10.66
N GLN A 103 14.77 -7.53 11.32
CA GLN A 103 13.56 -8.32 11.03
C GLN A 103 12.71 -7.71 9.91
N VAL A 104 12.86 -6.43 9.58
CA VAL A 104 12.05 -5.76 8.54
C VAL A 104 12.45 -6.32 7.16
N ILE A 105 11.50 -7.05 6.56
CA ILE A 105 11.66 -7.66 5.23
C ILE A 105 10.85 -6.93 4.15
N GLY A 106 10.04 -5.95 4.52
CA GLY A 106 9.16 -5.24 3.60
C GLY A 106 8.32 -4.16 4.26
N TYR A 107 7.46 -3.56 3.47
CA TYR A 107 6.42 -2.65 3.93
C TYR A 107 5.13 -2.84 3.12
N ILE A 108 4.00 -2.46 3.71
CA ILE A 108 2.68 -2.44 3.09
C ILE A 108 1.92 -1.21 3.58
N SER A 109 1.23 -0.52 2.66
CA SER A 109 0.60 0.76 2.97
C SER A 109 -0.66 1.00 2.16
N ILE A 110 -1.62 1.71 2.74
CA ILE A 110 -2.52 2.54 1.95
C ILE A 110 -1.74 3.78 1.52
N ASN A 111 -1.42 3.81 0.24
CA ASN A 111 -0.63 4.82 -0.44
C ASN A 111 -1.35 6.15 -0.57
N ALA A 112 -2.67 6.11 -0.74
CA ALA A 112 -3.55 7.25 -0.86
C ALA A 112 -4.95 6.84 -0.42
N VAL A 113 -5.73 7.80 0.08
CA VAL A 113 -7.17 7.66 0.36
C VAL A 113 -8.02 8.49 -0.61
N HIS A 114 -7.38 9.26 -1.50
CA HIS A 114 -8.02 10.08 -2.51
C HIS A 114 -7.29 9.89 -3.85
N PRO A 115 -7.99 9.70 -4.99
CA PRO A 115 -9.45 9.68 -5.14
C PRO A 115 -10.13 8.45 -4.51
N CYS A 116 -9.33 7.48 -4.05
CA CYS A 116 -9.80 6.27 -3.39
C CYS A 116 -8.68 5.62 -2.55
N PRO A 117 -8.99 4.63 -1.67
CA PRO A 117 -7.99 3.83 -0.96
C PRO A 117 -7.16 2.97 -1.94
N GLU A 118 -5.89 3.30 -2.09
CA GLU A 118 -4.95 2.55 -2.92
C GLU A 118 -3.93 1.83 -2.05
N ILE A 119 -3.81 0.53 -2.16
CA ILE A 119 -2.80 -0.27 -1.47
C ILE A 119 -1.54 -0.44 -2.34
N GLY A 120 -0.39 -0.47 -1.66
CA GLY A 120 0.87 -0.90 -2.25
C GLY A 120 1.77 -1.56 -1.23
N TYR A 121 2.65 -2.43 -1.69
CA TYR A 121 3.59 -3.15 -0.86
C TYR A 121 4.88 -3.42 -1.63
N SER A 122 5.98 -3.60 -0.89
CA SER A 122 7.26 -4.01 -1.44
C SER A 122 8.03 -4.79 -0.40
N LEU A 123 8.69 -5.86 -0.84
CA LEU A 123 9.54 -6.71 -0.01
C LEU A 123 10.97 -6.69 -0.53
N ALA A 124 11.94 -6.98 0.35
CA ALA A 124 13.31 -7.27 -0.04
C ALA A 124 13.36 -8.49 -0.97
N PRO A 125 14.28 -8.55 -1.96
CA PRO A 125 14.36 -9.68 -2.88
C PRO A 125 14.54 -11.03 -2.20
N LYS A 126 15.28 -11.05 -1.08
CA LYS A 126 15.48 -12.25 -0.24
C LYS A 126 14.18 -12.84 0.32
N ALA A 127 13.07 -12.07 0.34
CA ALA A 127 11.77 -12.51 0.85
C ALA A 127 10.77 -12.86 -0.28
N TRP A 128 11.17 -12.72 -1.55
CA TRP A 128 10.29 -13.03 -2.69
C TRP A 128 10.09 -14.54 -2.85
N GLY A 129 8.95 -14.94 -3.41
CA GLY A 129 8.64 -16.35 -3.70
C GLY A 129 8.32 -17.24 -2.49
N GLN A 130 8.38 -16.71 -1.26
CA GLN A 130 8.18 -17.47 -0.01
C GLN A 130 6.78 -17.32 0.61
N GLY A 131 5.87 -16.63 -0.09
CA GLY A 131 4.49 -16.39 0.37
C GLY A 131 4.32 -15.20 1.32
N PHE A 132 5.39 -14.55 1.76
CA PHE A 132 5.32 -13.42 2.71
C PHE A 132 4.46 -12.25 2.22
N ALA A 133 4.51 -11.92 0.93
CA ALA A 133 3.69 -10.84 0.39
C ALA A 133 2.19 -11.14 0.44
N THR A 134 1.80 -12.40 0.20
CA THR A 134 0.40 -12.86 0.30
C THR A 134 -0.05 -12.81 1.75
N GLU A 135 0.72 -13.40 2.66
CA GLU A 135 0.39 -13.41 4.10
C GLU A 135 0.31 -11.99 4.69
N ALA A 136 1.24 -11.10 4.33
CA ALA A 136 1.21 -9.71 4.76
C ALA A 136 -0.03 -8.97 4.22
N LEU A 137 -0.40 -9.20 2.96
CA LEU A 137 -1.57 -8.57 2.37
C LEU A 137 -2.88 -9.06 3.02
N GLU A 138 -3.01 -10.37 3.27
CA GLU A 138 -4.17 -10.94 3.99
C GLU A 138 -4.32 -10.35 5.39
N LEU A 139 -3.24 -10.28 6.17
CA LEU A 139 -3.23 -9.65 7.49
C LEU A 139 -3.62 -8.16 7.41
N PHE A 140 -3.09 -7.44 6.42
CA PHE A 140 -3.36 -6.03 6.24
C PHE A 140 -4.82 -5.76 5.86
N LEU A 141 -5.40 -6.56 4.96
CA LEU A 141 -6.82 -6.47 4.59
C LEU A 141 -7.71 -6.80 5.78
N LYS A 142 -7.41 -7.88 6.52
CA LYS A 142 -8.12 -8.24 7.75
C LYS A 142 -8.16 -7.06 8.73
N MET A 143 -7.02 -6.40 8.92
CA MET A 143 -6.91 -5.21 9.76
C MET A 143 -7.74 -4.04 9.20
N TRP A 144 -7.63 -3.73 7.90
CA TRP A 144 -8.39 -2.66 7.26
C TRP A 144 -9.90 -2.86 7.38
N TRP A 145 -10.41 -4.07 7.10
CA TRP A 145 -11.84 -4.40 7.15
C TRP A 145 -12.42 -4.45 8.57
N ALA A 146 -11.57 -4.57 9.58
CA ALA A 146 -11.94 -4.53 11.01
C ALA A 146 -12.02 -3.11 11.59
N LEU A 147 -11.48 -2.10 10.91
CA LEU A 147 -11.55 -0.71 11.38
C LEU A 147 -13.02 -0.22 11.41
N PRO A 148 -13.36 0.73 12.30
CA PRO A 148 -14.69 1.31 12.29
C PRO A 148 -14.91 2.17 11.04
N ARG A 149 -16.15 2.18 10.54
CA ARG A 149 -16.58 3.03 9.42
C ARG A 149 -17.36 4.24 9.96
N ARG A 150 -17.28 5.36 9.25
CA ARG A 150 -18.16 6.52 9.42
C ARG A 150 -19.58 6.12 9.07
N ASP A 151 -20.53 6.89 9.60
CA ASP A 151 -21.92 6.78 9.17
C ASP A 151 -22.05 7.11 7.68
N ARG A 152 -22.71 6.24 6.92
CA ARG A 152 -22.93 6.39 5.48
C ARG A 152 -23.73 7.64 5.15
N GLU A 153 -24.67 8.02 6.02
CA GLU A 153 -25.47 9.23 5.83
C GLU A 153 -24.62 10.50 5.90
N GLN A 154 -23.46 10.43 6.57
CA GLN A 154 -22.54 11.56 6.77
C GLN A 154 -21.31 11.50 5.84
N SER A 155 -21.08 10.40 5.12
CA SER A 155 -19.88 10.17 4.31
C SER A 155 -20.06 10.45 2.82
N GLY A 156 -21.25 10.84 2.37
CA GLY A 156 -21.54 11.14 0.95
C GLY A 156 -21.61 9.91 0.04
N VAL A 157 -21.54 8.71 0.63
CA VAL A 157 -21.67 7.41 -0.07
C VAL A 157 -23.12 7.23 -0.50
N LYS A 158 -23.34 6.86 -1.76
CA LYS A 158 -24.69 6.67 -2.30
C LYS A 158 -25.22 5.28 -1.97
N GLU A 159 -26.54 5.16 -1.96
CA GLU A 159 -27.19 3.85 -1.85
C GLU A 159 -26.73 2.94 -2.99
N GLY A 160 -26.25 1.74 -2.63
CA GLY A 160 -25.68 0.77 -3.59
C GLY A 160 -24.16 0.86 -3.80
N ASP A 161 -23.48 1.90 -3.30
CA ASP A 161 -22.01 1.98 -3.37
C ASP A 161 -21.37 0.93 -2.43
N VAL A 162 -20.40 0.20 -2.99
CA VAL A 162 -19.65 -0.85 -2.29
C VAL A 162 -18.25 -0.35 -1.98
N GLU A 163 -17.84 -0.46 -0.71
CA GLU A 163 -16.49 -0.09 -0.28
C GLU A 163 -15.45 -1.02 -0.92
N LYS A 164 -14.52 -0.44 -1.67
CA LYS A 164 -13.40 -1.12 -2.32
C LYS A 164 -12.04 -0.57 -1.89
N ILE A 165 -11.02 -1.41 -2.04
CA ILE A 165 -9.61 -1.04 -2.04
C ILE A 165 -9.03 -1.33 -3.42
N TRP A 166 -8.25 -0.40 -3.94
CA TRP A 166 -7.59 -0.53 -5.24
C TRP A 166 -6.12 -0.87 -5.10
N ALA A 167 -5.57 -1.58 -6.08
CA ALA A 167 -4.14 -1.77 -6.24
C ALA A 167 -3.73 -1.54 -7.69
N ILE A 168 -2.52 -1.02 -7.87
CA ILE A 168 -1.90 -0.89 -9.19
C ILE A 168 -0.67 -1.78 -9.22
N SER A 169 -0.61 -2.66 -10.21
CA SER A 169 0.55 -3.53 -10.44
C SER A 169 1.14 -3.26 -11.81
N GLU A 170 2.45 -3.02 -11.87
CA GLU A 170 3.16 -2.87 -13.13
C GLU A 170 2.95 -4.09 -14.03
N LYS A 171 2.74 -3.88 -15.34
CA LYS A 171 2.42 -4.98 -16.27
C LYS A 171 3.44 -6.13 -16.23
N GLN A 172 4.73 -5.80 -16.08
CA GLN A 172 5.81 -6.78 -15.95
C GLN A 172 5.90 -7.45 -14.58
N ASN A 173 5.30 -6.89 -13.53
CA ASN A 173 5.35 -7.42 -12.17
C ASN A 173 4.33 -8.56 -11.96
N LYS A 174 4.60 -9.71 -12.59
CA LYS A 174 3.77 -10.92 -12.48
C LYS A 174 3.69 -11.45 -11.03
N GLY A 175 4.67 -11.13 -10.18
CA GLY A 175 4.66 -11.54 -8.78
C GLY A 175 3.57 -10.81 -7.99
N SER A 176 3.53 -9.48 -8.09
CA SER A 176 2.49 -8.67 -7.46
C SER A 176 1.08 -9.00 -7.99
N SER A 177 0.91 -9.19 -9.30
CA SER A 177 -0.40 -9.59 -9.85
C SER A 177 -0.90 -10.90 -9.24
N ARG A 178 -0.03 -11.91 -9.11
CA ARG A 178 -0.38 -13.19 -8.47
C ARG A 178 -0.68 -13.06 -6.97
N VAL A 179 0.00 -12.17 -6.27
CA VAL A 179 -0.27 -11.89 -4.85
C VAL A 179 -1.66 -11.27 -4.69
N LEU A 180 -2.00 -10.29 -5.53
CA LEU A 180 -3.32 -9.64 -5.53
C LEU A 180 -4.43 -10.66 -5.79
N GLU A 181 -4.31 -11.45 -6.86
CA GLU A 181 -5.28 -12.50 -7.21
C GLU A 181 -5.48 -13.51 -6.07
N LYS A 182 -4.40 -13.95 -5.41
CA LYS A 182 -4.48 -14.88 -4.26
C LYS A 182 -5.22 -14.29 -3.07
N CYS A 183 -5.17 -12.97 -2.90
CA CYS A 183 -5.83 -12.28 -1.79
C CYS A 183 -7.25 -11.82 -2.15
N GLY A 184 -7.82 -12.31 -3.26
CA GLY A 184 -9.20 -12.01 -3.67
C GLY A 184 -9.37 -10.74 -4.50
N PHE A 185 -8.28 -10.08 -4.91
CA PHE A 185 -8.42 -8.94 -5.82
C PHE A 185 -8.76 -9.40 -7.25
N GLU A 186 -9.68 -8.68 -7.88
CA GLU A 186 -10.06 -8.89 -9.28
C GLU A 186 -9.39 -7.85 -10.18
N MET A 187 -8.97 -8.27 -11.39
CA MET A 187 -8.41 -7.34 -12.38
C MET A 187 -9.54 -6.62 -13.12
N VAL A 188 -9.74 -5.35 -12.82
CA VAL A 188 -10.83 -4.53 -13.37
C VAL A 188 -10.38 -3.65 -14.55
N GLY A 189 -9.08 -3.55 -14.83
CA GLY A 189 -8.60 -2.74 -15.95
C GLY A 189 -7.12 -2.91 -16.29
N ARG A 190 -6.72 -2.41 -17.47
CA ARG A 190 -5.33 -2.35 -17.94
C ARG A 190 -5.09 -0.96 -18.53
N GLN A 191 -4.35 -0.07 -17.88
CA GLN A 191 -4.25 1.31 -18.38
C GLN A 191 -2.99 2.09 -18.01
N SER A 192 -2.84 3.22 -18.71
CA SER A 192 -1.87 4.28 -18.46
C SER A 192 -2.47 5.28 -17.45
N LEU A 193 -2.28 5.06 -16.16
CA LEU A 193 -2.78 5.95 -15.11
C LEU A 193 -1.83 7.14 -14.89
N LYS A 194 -2.37 8.37 -14.81
CA LYS A 194 -1.66 9.45 -14.13
C LYS A 194 -2.00 9.40 -12.66
N ARG A 195 -1.01 9.13 -11.82
CA ARG A 195 -1.17 9.20 -10.38
C ARG A 195 -0.96 10.65 -9.94
N MET A 196 -1.96 11.28 -9.33
CA MET A 196 -1.80 12.55 -8.62
C MET A 196 -1.10 12.27 -7.28
N SER A 197 0.20 12.01 -7.34
CA SER A 197 1.04 11.81 -6.15
C SER A 197 2.39 12.51 -6.34
N PHE A 198 3.19 12.59 -5.28
CA PHE A 198 4.50 13.27 -5.25
C PHE A 198 5.41 12.96 -6.45
N THR A 199 5.29 11.76 -7.04
CA THR A 199 5.95 11.41 -8.29
C THR A 199 4.98 11.63 -9.46
N ASN A 200 4.94 12.83 -10.03
CA ASN A 200 4.25 13.07 -11.31
C ASN A 200 4.76 12.06 -12.34
N GLY A 201 3.95 11.04 -12.68
CA GLY A 201 4.37 9.94 -13.52
C GLY A 201 3.18 9.24 -14.17
N LEU A 202 3.39 8.78 -15.41
CA LEU A 202 2.45 7.92 -16.13
C LEU A 202 2.76 6.46 -15.74
N TYR A 203 1.85 5.83 -15.01
CA TYR A 203 1.93 4.45 -14.56
C TYR A 203 1.22 3.56 -15.60
N ARG A 204 1.93 2.64 -16.24
CA ARG A 204 1.30 1.65 -17.13
C ARG A 204 1.14 0.34 -16.37
N GLY A 205 -0.03 0.15 -15.78
CA GLY A 205 -0.30 -0.95 -14.85
C GLY A 205 -1.60 -1.70 -15.13
N ARG A 206 -1.75 -2.82 -14.44
CA ARG A 206 -3.02 -3.50 -14.21
C ARG A 206 -3.66 -2.88 -12.97
N ILE A 207 -4.97 -2.64 -13.06
CA ILE A 207 -5.77 -2.14 -11.96
C ILE A 207 -6.51 -3.32 -11.36
N PHE A 208 -6.45 -3.41 -10.05
CA PHE A 208 -7.15 -4.40 -9.27
C PHE A 208 -8.03 -3.72 -8.24
N ASP A 209 -9.16 -4.34 -7.91
CA ASP A 209 -9.95 -3.95 -6.75
C ASP A 209 -10.39 -5.18 -5.94
N ILE A 210 -10.78 -4.92 -4.70
CA ILE A 210 -11.40 -5.90 -3.81
C ILE A 210 -12.42 -5.17 -2.93
N GLN A 211 -13.53 -5.83 -2.65
CA GLN A 211 -14.54 -5.37 -1.71
C GLN A 211 -14.57 -6.27 -0.47
N LYS A 212 -15.17 -5.80 0.62
CA LYS A 212 -15.45 -6.65 1.77
C LYS A 212 -16.50 -7.69 1.39
N ASP A 213 -16.23 -8.96 1.70
CA ASP A 213 -17.20 -10.06 1.59
C ASP A 213 -18.46 -9.82 2.44
#